data_AF-A0ABD2UQA1-F1
#
_entry.id   AF-A0ABD2UQA1-F1
#
_cell.length_a   1.000
_cell.length_b   1.000
_cell.length_c   1.000
_cell.angle_alpha   90.00
_cell.angle_beta   90.00
_cell.angle_gamma   90.00
#
_symmetry.space_group_name_H-M   'P 1'
#
loop_
_entity.id
_entity.type
_entity.pdbx_description
1 polymer ?
#
loop_
_entity_poly.entity_id
_entity_poly.type
_entity_poly.pdbx_seq_one_letter_code
_entity_poly.pdbx_strand_id
1 'polypeptide(L)'
;MEVTKVLHMNGGMGDASYAKNSLLQQKVILMTNSITDEAISSLYNNLSPRETICIADLDCSSGPNTFLPVSQLIQTIDKERKNKGHKSLKFHVFLNDLPSNDFNTIFRLLPTFHESLRKKIYGRRWII
;
A
#
# COMPACT_ATOMS: atom_id res chain seq x y z
N MET A 1 -15.98 -28.74 -1.34
CA MET A 1 -15.29 -27.61 -2.01
C MET A 1 -14.80 -26.69 -0.91
N GLU A 2 -13.49 -26.43 -0.84
CA GLU A 2 -12.94 -25.51 0.16
C GLU A 2 -12.98 -24.10 -0.44
N VAL A 3 -13.82 -23.22 0.11
CA VAL A 3 -14.09 -21.88 -0.45
C VAL A 3 -12.81 -21.04 -0.56
N THR A 4 -11.89 -21.21 0.38
CA THR A 4 -10.57 -20.55 0.43
C THR A 4 -9.66 -20.88 -0.75
N LYS A 5 -9.93 -21.96 -1.49
CA LYS A 5 -9.13 -22.41 -2.64
C LYS A 5 -9.62 -21.89 -3.98
N VAL A 6 -10.81 -21.30 -4.02
CA VAL A 6 -11.51 -20.93 -5.27
C VAL A 6 -12.03 -19.51 -5.26
N LEU A 7 -12.18 -18.91 -4.08
CA LEU A 7 -12.55 -17.50 -3.94
C LEU A 7 -11.31 -16.62 -4.14
N HIS A 8 -11.26 -15.91 -5.26
CA HIS A 8 -10.30 -14.85 -5.52
C HIS A 8 -10.84 -13.91 -6.61
N MET A 9 -10.23 -12.73 -6.74
CA MET A 9 -10.53 -11.84 -7.85
C MET A 9 -9.86 -12.32 -9.15
N ASN A 10 -10.36 -11.89 -10.30
CA ASN A 10 -9.77 -12.23 -11.60
C ASN A 10 -8.32 -11.72 -11.68
N GLY A 11 -7.37 -12.65 -11.65
CA GLY A 11 -5.94 -12.35 -11.73
C GLY A 11 -5.47 -11.81 -13.08
N GLY A 12 -4.18 -11.49 -13.15
CA GLY A 12 -3.51 -11.00 -14.33
C GLY A 12 -3.73 -9.51 -14.62
N MET A 13 -3.35 -9.12 -15.84
CA MET A 13 -3.38 -7.74 -16.34
C MET A 13 -4.17 -7.59 -17.65
N GLY A 14 -4.97 -8.61 -18.01
CA GLY A 14 -5.83 -8.59 -19.19
C GLY A 14 -7.10 -7.76 -19.00
N ASP A 15 -7.92 -7.62 -20.04
CA ASP A 15 -9.09 -6.72 -20.02
C ASP A 15 -10.19 -7.17 -19.06
N ALA A 16 -10.27 -8.47 -18.74
CA ALA A 16 -11.19 -9.01 -17.73
C ALA A 16 -10.58 -9.08 -16.31
N SER A 17 -9.32 -8.65 -16.12
CA SER A 17 -8.64 -8.70 -14.83
C SER A 17 -9.22 -7.70 -13.84
N TYR A 18 -9.15 -8.03 -12.55
CA TYR A 18 -9.50 -7.11 -11.48
C TYR A 18 -8.65 -5.85 -11.52
N ALA A 19 -7.37 -5.97 -11.86
CA ALA A 19 -6.45 -4.83 -11.99
C ALA A 19 -7.00 -3.73 -12.94
N LYS A 20 -7.72 -4.10 -14.00
CA LYS A 20 -8.34 -3.16 -14.95
C LYS A 20 -9.80 -2.79 -14.65
N ASN A 21 -10.49 -3.55 -13.80
CA ASN A 21 -11.94 -3.39 -13.55
C ASN A 21 -12.28 -3.00 -12.11
N SER A 22 -11.29 -2.61 -11.31
CA SER A 22 -11.44 -2.30 -9.87
C SER A 22 -11.56 -0.80 -9.55
N LEU A 23 -12.08 0.00 -10.49
CA LEU A 23 -12.18 1.46 -10.35
C LEU A 23 -13.09 1.89 -9.20
N LEU A 24 -14.13 1.13 -8.89
CA LEU A 24 -15.03 1.43 -7.78
C LEU A 24 -14.28 1.31 -6.44
N GLN A 25 -13.55 0.22 -6.23
CA GLN A 25 -12.75 -0.03 -5.04
C GLN A 25 -11.64 1.02 -4.89
N GLN A 26 -10.99 1.38 -6.00
CA GLN A 26 -10.03 2.48 -6.03
C GLN A 26 -10.65 3.80 -5.53
N LYS A 27 -11.85 4.15 -6.02
CA LYS A 27 -12.55 5.37 -5.56
C LYS A 27 -12.89 5.29 -4.08
N VAL A 28 -13.35 4.14 -3.59
CA VAL A 28 -13.67 3.95 -2.17
C VAL A 28 -12.43 4.18 -1.29
N ILE A 29 -11.29 3.57 -1.64
CA ILE A 29 -10.02 3.81 -0.95
C ILE A 29 -9.72 5.32 -0.89
N LEU A 30 -9.82 6.00 -2.05
CA LEU A 30 -9.54 7.44 -2.13
C LEU A 30 -10.51 8.32 -1.33
N MET A 31 -11.79 7.93 -1.23
CA MET A 31 -12.78 8.65 -0.43
C MET A 31 -12.49 8.52 1.08
N THR A 32 -11.87 7.42 1.50
CA THR A 32 -11.51 7.17 2.91
C THR A 32 -10.15 7.73 3.33
N ASN A 33 -9.47 8.46 2.43
CA ASN A 33 -8.12 8.97 2.67
C ASN A 33 -8.04 9.86 3.92
N SER A 34 -8.95 10.83 4.08
CA SER A 34 -8.88 11.78 5.20
C SER A 34 -8.98 11.08 6.55
N ILE A 35 -9.93 10.14 6.67
CA ILE A 35 -10.12 9.33 7.88
C ILE A 35 -8.87 8.49 8.16
N THR A 36 -8.28 7.90 7.12
CA THR A 36 -7.06 7.10 7.23
C THR A 36 -5.87 7.95 7.66
N ASP A 37 -5.69 9.13 7.07
CA ASP A 37 -4.60 10.05 7.39
C ASP A 37 -4.68 10.56 8.83
N GLU A 38 -5.89 10.92 9.30
CA GLU A 38 -6.12 11.34 10.68
C GLU A 38 -5.80 10.22 11.67
N ALA A 39 -6.31 9.01 11.43
CA ALA A 39 -6.07 7.86 12.30
C ALA A 39 -4.57 7.53 12.40
N ILE A 40 -3.84 7.64 11.30
CA ILE A 40 -2.45 7.22 11.21
C ILE A 40 -1.50 8.30 11.72
N SER A 41 -1.84 9.56 11.50
CA SER A 41 -1.17 10.68 12.16
C SER A 41 -1.32 10.57 13.68
N SER A 42 -2.53 10.29 14.17
CA SER A 42 -2.78 10.05 15.59
C SER A 42 -1.98 8.86 16.12
N LEU A 43 -1.99 7.72 15.41
CA LEU A 43 -1.21 6.55 15.77
C LEU A 43 0.28 6.89 15.89
N TYR A 44 0.88 7.47 14.85
CA TYR A 44 2.31 7.83 14.87
C TYR A 44 2.64 8.81 16.00
N ASN A 45 1.73 9.74 16.30
CA ASN A 45 1.93 10.71 17.36
C ASN A 45 1.97 10.10 18.77
N ASN A 46 1.24 9.00 18.97
CA ASN A 46 1.16 8.26 20.24
C ASN A 46 2.16 7.09 20.32
N LEU A 47 2.84 6.74 19.24
CA LEU A 47 3.87 5.71 19.24
C LEU A 47 5.18 6.26 19.84
N SER A 48 5.83 5.44 20.67
CA SER A 48 7.21 5.67 21.05
C SER A 48 8.12 5.69 19.82
N PRO A 49 9.28 6.37 19.86
CA PRO A 49 10.26 6.30 18.78
C PRO A 49 10.57 4.84 18.43
N ARG A 50 10.38 4.48 17.16
CA ARG A 50 10.63 3.14 16.61
C ARG A 50 11.45 3.29 15.35
N GLU A 51 12.28 2.30 15.05
CA GLU A 51 13.05 2.26 13.80
C GLU A 51 12.27 1.61 12.66
N THR A 52 11.25 0.80 12.98
CA THR A 52 10.47 0.02 12.01
C THR A 52 8.97 0.13 12.28
N ILE A 53 8.19 0.28 11.21
CA ILE A 53 6.73 0.19 11.22
C ILE A 53 6.30 -0.93 10.28
N CYS A 54 5.43 -1.79 10.78
CA CYS A 54 4.81 -2.87 10.01
C CYS A 54 3.41 -2.43 9.57
N ILE A 55 3.11 -2.61 8.29
CA ILE A 55 1.82 -2.33 7.66
C ILE A 55 1.32 -3.65 7.08
N ALA A 56 0.07 -4.00 7.33
CA ALA A 56 -0.59 -5.15 6.71
C ALA A 56 -1.81 -4.68 5.93
N ASP A 57 -1.88 -5.04 4.65
CA ASP A 57 -3.09 -4.92 3.84
C ASP A 57 -3.76 -6.28 3.76
N LEU A 58 -4.97 -6.38 4.29
CA LEU A 58 -5.73 -7.62 4.41
C LEU A 58 -6.77 -7.67 3.28
N ASP A 59 -6.83 -8.80 2.58
CA ASP A 59 -7.61 -8.99 1.35
C ASP A 59 -7.15 -8.05 0.22
N CYS A 60 -5.83 -8.07 -0.03
CA CYS A 60 -5.15 -7.14 -0.94
C CYS A 60 -5.53 -7.33 -2.42
N SER A 61 -6.17 -8.46 -2.77
CA SER A 61 -6.56 -8.86 -4.11
C SER A 61 -5.36 -8.86 -5.09
N SER A 62 -5.63 -8.92 -6.39
CA SER A 62 -4.63 -8.87 -7.44
C SER A 62 -4.68 -7.54 -8.18
N GLY A 63 -3.61 -6.74 -8.15
CA GLY A 63 -3.52 -5.52 -8.93
C GLY A 63 -3.01 -4.30 -8.16
N PRO A 64 -3.12 -3.09 -8.73
CA PRO A 64 -2.40 -1.92 -8.22
C PRO A 64 -3.06 -1.27 -6.99
N ASN A 65 -4.31 -1.60 -6.68
CA ASN A 65 -5.07 -0.90 -5.63
C ASN A 65 -4.47 -1.08 -4.23
N THR A 66 -3.90 -2.25 -3.92
CA THR A 66 -3.22 -2.52 -2.63
C THR A 66 -2.12 -1.50 -2.30
N PHE A 67 -1.48 -0.95 -3.34
CA PHE A 67 -0.40 0.03 -3.15
C PHE A 67 -0.88 1.44 -2.79
N LEU A 68 -2.16 1.76 -3.02
CA LEU A 68 -2.72 3.08 -2.71
C LEU A 68 -2.73 3.36 -1.20
N PRO A 69 -3.40 2.55 -0.35
CA PRO A 69 -3.40 2.79 1.09
C PRO A 69 -1.99 2.68 1.66
N VAL A 70 -1.17 1.71 1.23
CA VAL A 70 0.23 1.58 1.66
C VAL A 70 1.04 2.85 1.34
N SER A 71 0.92 3.39 0.12
CA SER A 71 1.61 4.62 -0.26
C SER A 71 1.17 5.80 0.59
N GLN A 72 -0.11 5.91 0.93
CA GLN A 72 -0.65 7.00 1.73
C GLN A 72 -0.16 6.92 3.16
N LEU A 73 -0.27 5.75 3.78
CA LEU A 73 0.24 5.48 5.13
C LEU A 73 1.70 5.88 5.29
N ILE A 74 2.55 5.43 4.36
CA ILE A 74 3.99 5.73 4.40
C ILE A 74 4.22 7.24 4.27
N GLN A 75 3.51 7.94 3.37
CA GLN A 75 3.66 9.38 3.19
C GLN A 75 3.21 10.17 4.42
N THR A 76 2.09 9.79 5.04
CA THR A 76 1.54 10.44 6.22
C THR A 76 2.47 10.27 7.40
N ILE A 77 2.95 9.04 7.65
CA ILE A 77 3.98 8.78 8.65
C ILE A 77 5.27 9.55 8.34
N ASP A 78 5.69 9.61 7.06
CA ASP A 78 6.89 10.32 6.64
C ASP A 78 6.80 11.84 6.88
N LYS A 79 5.61 12.41 6.72
CA LYS A 79 5.33 13.81 7.06
C LYS A 79 5.42 14.03 8.57
N GLU A 80 4.75 13.20 9.37
CA GLU A 80 4.75 13.35 10.83
C GLU A 80 6.15 13.17 11.44
N ARG A 81 6.94 12.21 10.96
CA ARG A 81 8.34 12.04 11.40
C ARG A 81 9.19 13.27 11.07
N LYS A 82 9.02 13.88 9.90
CA LYS A 82 9.75 15.08 9.48
C LYS A 82 9.39 16.27 10.38
N ASN A 83 8.10 16.44 10.67
CA ASN A 83 7.61 17.48 11.58
C ASN A 83 8.22 17.36 12.99
N LYS A 84 8.46 16.14 13.47
CA LYS A 84 9.10 15.88 14.78
C LYS A 84 10.63 15.84 14.74
N GLY A 85 11.27 16.00 13.58
CA GLY A 85 12.71 15.84 13.43
C GLY A 85 13.22 14.41 13.67
N HIS A 86 12.35 13.41 13.55
CA HIS A 86 12.70 12.01 13.72
C HIS A 86 13.49 11.43 12.53
N LYS A 87 14.35 10.44 12.81
CA LYS A 87 15.14 9.71 11.81
C LYS A 87 14.26 8.92 10.82
N SER A 88 14.88 8.42 9.76
CA SER A 88 14.19 7.59 8.76
C SER A 88 13.72 6.27 9.34
N LEU A 89 12.54 5.83 8.89
CA LEU A 89 11.89 4.61 9.34
C LEU A 89 12.03 3.53 8.27
N LYS A 90 12.16 2.29 8.71
CA LYS A 90 11.98 1.11 7.86
C LYS A 90 10.51 0.75 7.85
N PHE A 91 10.00 0.42 6.66
CA PHE A 91 8.63 -0.05 6.51
C PHE A 91 8.65 -1.50 6.06
N HIS A 92 7.94 -2.36 6.81
CA HIS A 92 7.65 -3.72 6.38
C HIS A 92 6.18 -3.77 5.97
N VAL A 93 5.93 -4.14 4.72
CA VAL A 93 4.57 -4.22 4.17
C VAL A 93 4.24 -5.69 3.96
N PHE A 94 3.16 -6.13 4.59
CA PHE A 94 2.59 -7.47 4.44
C PHE A 94 1.33 -7.35 3.59
N LEU A 95 1.30 -8.07 2.47
CA LEU A 95 0.14 -8.13 1.60
C LEU A 95 -0.48 -9.51 1.78
N ASN A 96 -1.68 -9.56 2.34
CA ASN A 96 -2.36 -10.80 2.69
C ASN A 96 -3.61 -10.98 1.82
N ASP A 97 -3.81 -12.20 1.36
CA ASP A 97 -5.03 -12.66 0.70
C ASP A 97 -5.08 -14.19 0.81
N LEU A 98 -6.15 -14.81 0.31
CA LEU A 98 -6.28 -16.25 0.22
C LEU A 98 -5.17 -16.86 -0.67
N PRO A 99 -4.79 -18.14 -0.44
CA PRO A 99 -3.71 -18.79 -1.18
C PRO A 99 -3.90 -18.82 -2.70
N SER A 100 -5.15 -18.75 -3.18
CA SER A 100 -5.50 -18.73 -4.61
C SER A 100 -5.35 -17.36 -5.28
N ASN A 101 -5.05 -16.30 -4.53
CA ASN A 101 -4.86 -14.97 -5.12
C ASN A 101 -3.63 -14.89 -6.03
N ASP A 102 -3.69 -14.02 -7.03
CA ASP A 102 -2.59 -13.80 -7.97
C ASP A 102 -1.54 -12.80 -7.42
N PHE A 103 -0.74 -13.29 -6.48
CA PHE A 103 0.40 -12.54 -5.95
C PHE A 103 1.49 -12.26 -7.01
N ASN A 104 1.57 -13.07 -8.07
CA ASN A 104 2.56 -12.84 -9.13
C ASN A 104 2.34 -11.51 -9.85
N THR A 105 1.07 -11.14 -10.07
CA THR A 105 0.73 -9.82 -10.62
C THR A 105 1.16 -8.69 -9.68
N ILE A 106 0.98 -8.86 -8.37
CA ILE A 106 1.45 -7.88 -7.37
C ILE A 106 2.98 -7.75 -7.44
N PHE A 107 3.71 -8.86 -7.44
CA PHE A 107 5.17 -8.86 -7.47
C PHE A 107 5.74 -8.24 -8.74
N ARG A 108 5.08 -8.41 -9.89
CA ARG A 108 5.46 -7.73 -11.14
C ARG A 108 5.30 -6.21 -11.07
N LEU A 109 4.35 -5.71 -10.27
CA LEU A 109 4.09 -4.28 -10.09
C LEU A 109 4.97 -3.63 -9.01
N LEU A 110 5.57 -4.42 -8.10
CA LEU A 110 6.40 -3.92 -7.00
C LEU A 110 7.53 -2.96 -7.45
N PRO A 111 8.32 -3.24 -8.50
CA PRO A 111 9.40 -2.33 -8.90
C PRO A 111 8.90 -0.91 -9.24
N THR A 112 7.81 -0.83 -10.01
CA THR A 112 7.16 0.43 -10.39
C THR A 112 6.60 1.15 -9.16
N PHE A 113 5.99 0.41 -8.24
CA PHE A 113 5.52 0.95 -6.97
C PHE A 113 6.68 1.54 -6.14
N HIS A 114 7.78 0.81 -5.96
CA HIS A 114 8.95 1.27 -5.23
C HIS A 114 9.56 2.55 -5.84
N GLU A 115 9.62 2.64 -7.16
CA GLU A 115 10.10 3.84 -7.85
C GLU A 115 9.17 5.04 -7.59
N SER A 116 7.85 4.84 -7.75
CA SER A 116 6.82 5.87 -7.50
C SER A 116 6.86 6.36 -6.05
N LEU A 117 6.92 5.45 -5.07
CA LEU A 117 6.98 5.78 -3.65
C LEU A 117 8.25 6.57 -3.31
N ARG A 118 9.41 6.14 -3.84
CA ARG A 118 10.68 6.83 -3.62
C ARG A 118 10.64 8.28 -4.15
N LYS A 119 10.07 8.49 -5.33
CA LYS A 119 9.88 9.83 -5.91
C LYS A 119 8.99 10.71 -5.02
N LYS A 120 7.95 10.15 -4.38
CA LYS A 120 7.07 10.88 -3.46
C LYS A 120 7.77 11.25 -2.13
N ILE A 121 8.56 10.34 -1.55
CA ILE A 121 9.21 10.56 -0.25
C ILE A 121 10.44 11.49 -0.34
N TYR A 122 11.28 11.27 -1.35
CA TYR A 122 12.59 11.91 -1.48
C TYR A 122 12.65 12.99 -2.57
N GLY A 123 11.57 13.18 -3.33
CA GLY A 123 11.53 14.08 -4.48
C GLY A 123 12.25 13.53 -5.71
N ARG A 124 12.12 14.22 -6.85
CA ARG A 124 12.90 13.94 -8.08
C ARG A 124 14.33 14.46 -7.91
N ARG A 125 15.12 13.84 -7.04
CA ARG A 125 16.51 14.25 -6.80
C ARG A 125 17.51 13.16 -7.12
N TRP A 126 17.33 12.55 -8.30
CA TRP A 126 18.31 11.67 -8.95
C TRP A 126 18.15 11.84 -10.46
N ILE A 127 18.83 12.86 -10.99
CA ILE A 127 19.32 12.88 -12.37
C ILE A 127 20.82 13.08 -12.21
N ILE A 128 21.58 12.03 -12.47
CA ILE A 128 22.96 12.05 -12.93
C ILE A 128 23.02 11.11 -14.12
#